data_AF-A0A179GEV5-F1
#
_entry.id   AF-A0A179GEV5-F1
#
_cell.length_a   1.000
_cell.length_b   1.000
_cell.length_c   1.000
_cell.angle_alpha   90.00
_cell.angle_beta   90.00
_cell.angle_gamma   90.00
#
_symmetry.space_group_name_H-M   'P 1'
#
loop_
_entity.id
_entity.type
_entity.pdbx_description
1 polymer ?
#
loop_
_entity_poly.entity_id
_entity_poly.type
_entity_poly.pdbx_seq_one_letter_code
_entity_poly.pdbx_strand_id
1 'polypeptide(L)'
;MASDGDANTRSSGSGSGTRFGHLPLSTTGPLDCALSGTALLNDPFFNKGSAFPLEERRAFGLHGLLPGSGAQTLETQARRAREQYASRPDDLAKNTFLTSMKEQNAVLYYKLLQDNIKDMFSVVYTPTEGDAIQNYSRLFRRPEGCFLSVNDKERVRANLAQWGNPEDIDYIVVTDGEEILGIGDQGVGGILISVAKLVLATLCAGVHPNRCLPVVLDCGTDNPALLDDDLYLGLRERRVRGARYDAFVDEFVAAARALYPRAYIHFEDFGLGNGEQATSGRSRAR
;
A
#
# COMPACT_ATOMS: atom_id res chain seq x y z
N MET A 1 -17.05 -60.27 13.27
CA MET A 1 -16.01 -59.51 14.01
C MET A 1 -14.79 -59.49 13.12
N ALA A 2 -14.69 -58.46 12.30
CA ALA A 2 -13.69 -58.32 11.25
C ALA A 2 -12.88 -57.04 11.48
N SER A 3 -11.63 -57.16 11.08
CA SER A 3 -10.48 -56.28 11.19
C SER A 3 -10.52 -55.05 10.28
N ASP A 4 -9.47 -54.23 10.46
CA ASP A 4 -8.92 -53.22 9.55
C ASP A 4 -9.71 -51.90 9.49
N GLY A 5 -9.15 -50.74 9.76
CA GLY A 5 -7.79 -50.28 9.52
C GLY A 5 -7.94 -48.91 8.86
N ASP A 6 -7.98 -47.85 9.67
CA ASP A 6 -8.22 -46.47 9.19
C ASP A 6 -7.08 -46.02 8.28
N ALA A 7 -7.35 -46.06 6.97
CA ALA A 7 -6.49 -45.53 5.94
C ALA A 7 -6.55 -44.00 5.93
N ASN A 8 -5.59 -43.40 6.62
CA ASN A 8 -5.22 -42.00 6.50
C ASN A 8 -4.59 -41.75 5.12
N THR A 9 -5.40 -41.55 4.09
CA THR A 9 -4.93 -41.15 2.76
C THR A 9 -4.65 -39.64 2.73
N ARG A 10 -3.50 -39.25 3.28
CA ARG A 10 -2.86 -37.98 2.92
C ARG A 10 -2.45 -38.09 1.45
N SER A 11 -3.19 -37.43 0.56
CA SER A 11 -2.74 -37.21 -0.81
C SER A 11 -1.47 -36.35 -0.76
N SER A 12 -0.33 -36.97 -0.97
CA SER A 12 0.96 -36.30 -1.19
C SER A 12 0.92 -35.61 -2.55
N GLY A 13 0.35 -34.40 -2.59
CA GLY A 13 0.57 -33.47 -3.69
C GLY A 13 1.99 -32.93 -3.58
N SER A 14 2.85 -33.32 -4.52
CA SER A 14 4.17 -32.72 -4.70
C SER A 14 3.99 -31.26 -5.15
N GLY A 15 3.79 -30.36 -4.19
CA GLY A 15 3.83 -28.92 -4.46
C GLY A 15 5.28 -28.55 -4.77
N SER A 16 5.55 -28.11 -6.00
CA SER A 16 6.77 -27.35 -6.25
C SER A 16 6.76 -26.18 -5.27
N GLY A 17 7.75 -26.10 -4.39
CA GLY A 17 7.87 -24.99 -3.47
C GLY A 17 7.82 -23.71 -4.29
N THR A 18 6.85 -22.85 -4.02
CA THR A 18 6.79 -21.55 -4.67
C THR A 18 8.14 -20.85 -4.45
N ARG A 19 8.61 -20.08 -5.43
CA ARG A 19 9.92 -19.41 -5.38
C ARG A 19 10.20 -18.71 -4.03
N PHE A 20 9.14 -18.30 -3.33
CA PHE A 20 9.18 -17.56 -2.08
C PHE A 20 8.63 -18.31 -0.87
N GLY A 21 8.25 -19.58 -0.97
CA GLY A 21 7.64 -20.37 0.12
C GLY A 21 8.57 -20.68 1.30
N HIS A 22 9.85 -20.30 1.22
CA HIS A 22 10.83 -20.41 2.30
C HIS A 22 10.95 -19.12 3.12
N LEU A 23 10.31 -18.02 2.72
CA LEU A 23 10.41 -16.75 3.44
C LEU A 23 9.63 -16.83 4.77
N PRO A 24 10.12 -16.21 5.86
CA PRO A 24 9.54 -16.35 7.21
C PRO A 24 8.06 -15.96 7.35
N LEU A 25 7.50 -15.31 6.33
CA LEU A 25 6.13 -14.77 6.30
C LEU A 25 5.40 -15.13 5.00
N SER A 26 5.92 -16.11 4.24
CA SER A 26 5.18 -16.61 3.08
C SER A 26 3.95 -17.38 3.56
N THR A 27 2.77 -16.98 3.10
CA THR A 27 1.55 -17.77 3.28
C THR A 27 1.37 -18.72 2.10
N THR A 28 0.81 -19.90 2.36
CA THR A 28 0.48 -20.90 1.35
C THR A 28 -0.94 -21.39 1.55
N GLY A 29 -1.66 -21.57 0.44
CA GLY A 29 -3.04 -22.05 0.46
C GLY A 29 -4.07 -20.94 0.25
N PRO A 30 -5.37 -21.30 0.26
CA PRO A 30 -6.45 -20.34 0.12
C PRO A 30 -6.50 -19.39 1.33
N LEU A 31 -6.92 -18.15 1.08
CA LEU A 31 -7.22 -17.18 2.13
C LEU A 31 -8.67 -17.33 2.54
N ASP A 32 -8.93 -17.31 3.86
CA ASP A 32 -10.29 -17.25 4.37
C ASP A 32 -10.92 -15.90 4.00
N CYS A 33 -12.13 -15.94 3.45
CA CYS A 33 -12.85 -14.76 2.99
C CYS A 33 -14.30 -14.82 3.47
N ALA A 34 -14.66 -13.90 4.36
CA ALA A 34 -16.04 -13.73 4.84
C ALA A 34 -16.91 -12.89 3.88
N LEU A 35 -16.31 -12.22 2.90
CA LEU A 35 -17.01 -11.36 1.94
C LEU A 35 -17.71 -12.18 0.84
N SER A 36 -18.87 -11.71 0.40
CA SER A 36 -19.60 -12.26 -0.75
C SER A 36 -20.27 -11.15 -1.58
N GLY A 37 -20.78 -11.51 -2.75
CA GLY A 37 -21.50 -10.60 -3.64
C GLY A 37 -20.70 -9.37 -4.02
N THR A 38 -21.34 -8.21 -4.00
CA THR A 38 -20.72 -6.93 -4.34
C THR A 38 -19.63 -6.50 -3.36
N ALA A 39 -19.73 -6.88 -2.07
CA ALA A 39 -18.71 -6.55 -1.08
C ALA A 39 -17.37 -7.21 -1.41
N LEU A 40 -17.40 -8.47 -1.84
CA LEU A 40 -16.21 -9.19 -2.33
C LEU A 40 -15.61 -8.53 -3.57
N LEU A 41 -16.43 -8.09 -4.52
CA LEU A 41 -15.96 -7.42 -5.75
C LEU A 41 -15.36 -6.03 -5.50
N ASN A 42 -15.71 -5.40 -4.38
CA ASN A 42 -15.22 -4.07 -3.99
C ASN A 42 -14.00 -4.14 -3.05
N ASP A 43 -13.57 -5.34 -2.67
CA ASP A 43 -12.36 -5.53 -1.87
C ASP A 43 -11.16 -5.83 -2.79
N PRO A 44 -10.16 -4.94 -2.89
CA PRO A 44 -9.04 -5.12 -3.81
C PRO A 44 -8.16 -6.34 -3.52
N PHE A 45 -8.17 -6.86 -2.29
CA PHE A 45 -7.35 -7.99 -1.90
C PHE A 45 -7.99 -9.32 -2.30
N PHE A 46 -9.32 -9.40 -2.24
CA PHE A 46 -10.05 -10.61 -2.60
C PHE A 46 -10.62 -10.59 -4.02
N ASN A 47 -10.78 -9.42 -4.64
CA ASN A 47 -11.37 -9.31 -5.96
C ASN A 47 -10.47 -9.90 -7.06
N LYS A 48 -10.96 -10.97 -7.71
CA LYS A 48 -10.33 -11.60 -8.89
C LYS A 48 -10.92 -11.10 -10.20
N GLY A 49 -11.93 -10.22 -10.18
CA GLY A 49 -12.64 -9.73 -11.36
C GLY A 49 -13.18 -10.88 -12.22
N SER A 50 -12.93 -10.85 -13.53
CA SER A 50 -13.33 -11.93 -14.43
C SER A 50 -12.62 -13.28 -14.19
N ALA A 51 -11.62 -13.35 -13.31
CA ALA A 51 -10.87 -14.57 -13.01
C ALA A 51 -11.46 -15.42 -11.87
N PHE A 52 -12.58 -15.03 -11.25
CA PHE A 52 -13.29 -15.91 -10.32
C PHE A 52 -13.71 -17.21 -11.02
N PRO A 53 -13.25 -18.39 -10.56
CA PRO A 53 -13.71 -19.70 -11.01
C PRO A 53 -15.21 -19.90 -10.78
N LEU A 54 -15.84 -20.81 -11.52
CA LEU A 54 -17.30 -21.01 -11.47
C LEU A 54 -17.78 -21.48 -10.08
N GLU A 55 -16.98 -22.30 -9.40
CA GLU A 55 -17.20 -22.76 -8.05
C GLU A 55 -17.17 -21.61 -7.04
N GLU A 56 -16.20 -20.69 -7.15
CA GLU A 56 -16.13 -19.49 -6.30
C GLU A 56 -17.28 -18.54 -6.61
N ARG A 57 -17.66 -18.39 -7.88
CA ARG A 57 -18.83 -17.57 -8.25
C ARG A 57 -20.12 -18.11 -7.63
N ARG A 58 -20.27 -19.43 -7.52
CA ARG A 58 -21.40 -20.06 -6.82
C ARG A 58 -21.31 -19.85 -5.32
N ALA A 59 -20.15 -20.13 -4.72
CA ALA A 59 -19.93 -20.05 -3.28
C ALA A 59 -20.09 -18.62 -2.73
N PHE A 60 -19.59 -17.62 -3.47
CA PHE A 60 -19.63 -16.21 -3.06
C PHE A 60 -20.80 -15.42 -3.68
N GLY A 61 -21.75 -16.07 -4.37
CA GLY A 61 -22.94 -15.40 -4.90
C GLY A 61 -22.64 -14.34 -5.97
N LEU A 62 -21.73 -14.63 -6.90
CA LEU A 62 -21.28 -13.71 -7.95
C LEU A 62 -22.01 -13.89 -9.29
N HIS A 63 -22.95 -14.83 -9.39
CA HIS A 63 -23.79 -14.98 -10.57
C HIS A 63 -24.64 -13.72 -10.80
N GLY A 64 -24.65 -13.22 -12.03
CA GLY A 64 -25.31 -11.95 -12.38
C GLY A 64 -24.47 -10.70 -12.10
N LEU A 65 -23.38 -10.80 -11.34
CA LEU A 65 -22.46 -9.69 -11.06
C LEU A 65 -21.23 -9.67 -11.99
N LEU A 66 -20.95 -10.80 -12.66
CA LEU A 66 -19.83 -10.95 -13.59
C LEU A 66 -20.31 -11.47 -14.96
N PRO A 67 -19.60 -11.14 -16.07
CA PRO A 67 -19.92 -11.67 -17.39
C PRO A 67 -19.95 -13.21 -17.45
N GLY A 68 -20.90 -13.75 -18.22
CA GLY A 68 -21.19 -15.19 -18.28
C GLY A 68 -20.23 -16.05 -19.09
N SER A 69 -19.23 -15.48 -19.76
CA SER A 69 -18.30 -16.18 -20.67
C SER A 69 -17.30 -17.13 -19.99
N GLY A 70 -17.50 -17.44 -18.71
CA GLY A 70 -16.59 -18.26 -17.89
C GLY A 70 -15.52 -17.45 -17.18
N ALA A 71 -14.64 -18.16 -16.46
CA ALA A 71 -13.49 -17.57 -15.78
C ALA A 71 -12.36 -17.29 -16.77
N GLN A 72 -11.84 -16.06 -16.75
CA GLN A 72 -10.65 -15.68 -17.53
C GLN A 72 -9.38 -15.95 -16.73
N THR A 73 -8.26 -16.17 -17.42
CA THR A 73 -6.97 -16.29 -16.73
C THR A 73 -6.44 -14.92 -16.31
N LEU A 74 -5.57 -14.91 -15.29
CA LEU A 74 -4.89 -13.71 -14.84
C LEU A 74 -4.06 -13.07 -15.98
N GLU A 75 -3.46 -13.87 -16.86
CA GLU A 75 -2.71 -13.40 -18.04
C GLU A 75 -3.62 -12.66 -19.03
N THR A 76 -4.85 -13.14 -19.22
CA THR A 76 -5.82 -12.49 -20.09
C THR A 76 -6.24 -11.13 -19.52
N GLN A 77 -6.43 -11.05 -18.20
CA GLN A 77 -6.70 -9.78 -17.53
C GLN A 77 -5.51 -8.83 -17.63
N ALA A 78 -4.28 -9.32 -17.41
CA ALA A 78 -3.06 -8.53 -17.51
C ALA A 78 -2.84 -7.97 -18.93
N ARG A 79 -3.16 -8.76 -19.98
CA ARG A 79 -3.12 -8.27 -21.38
C ARG A 79 -4.11 -7.13 -21.60
N ARG A 80 -5.37 -7.27 -21.15
CA ARG A 80 -6.37 -6.19 -21.24
C ARG A 80 -5.91 -4.93 -20.50
N ALA A 81 -5.39 -5.12 -19.30
CA ALA A 81 -4.84 -4.05 -18.47
C ALA A 81 -3.67 -3.34 -19.17
N ARG A 82 -2.78 -4.08 -19.86
CA ARG A 82 -1.66 -3.53 -20.64
C ARG A 82 -2.12 -2.71 -21.85
N GLU A 83 -3.16 -3.15 -22.55
CA GLU A 83 -3.77 -2.39 -23.66
C GLU A 83 -4.41 -1.08 -23.15
N GLN A 84 -5.12 -1.13 -22.03
CA GLN A 84 -5.69 0.07 -21.39
C GLN A 84 -4.61 1.04 -20.93
N TYR A 85 -3.54 0.54 -20.30
CA TYR A 85 -2.36 1.32 -19.93
C TYR A 85 -1.73 2.00 -21.15
N ALA A 86 -1.51 1.26 -22.24
CA ALA A 86 -0.92 1.79 -23.47
C ALA A 86 -1.79 2.86 -24.14
N SER A 87 -3.11 2.79 -23.95
CA SER A 87 -4.05 3.78 -24.48
C SER A 87 -4.09 5.10 -23.71
N ARG A 88 -3.41 5.20 -22.56
CA ARG A 88 -3.38 6.43 -21.77
C ARG A 88 -2.50 7.49 -22.45
N PRO A 89 -2.92 8.77 -22.45
CA PRO A 89 -2.29 9.81 -23.26
C PRO A 89 -0.89 10.21 -22.80
N ASP A 90 -0.61 10.13 -21.49
CA ASP A 90 0.64 10.56 -20.87
C ASP A 90 0.95 9.71 -19.63
N ASP A 91 2.13 9.91 -19.05
CA ASP A 91 2.60 9.09 -17.93
C ASP A 91 1.83 9.35 -16.63
N LEU A 92 1.34 10.56 -16.38
CA LEU A 92 0.50 10.84 -15.21
C LEU A 92 -0.86 10.13 -15.31
N ALA A 93 -1.45 10.09 -16.51
CA ALA A 93 -2.66 9.33 -16.78
C ALA A 93 -2.44 7.81 -16.67
N LYS A 94 -1.23 7.32 -17.02
CA LYS A 94 -0.81 5.93 -16.77
C LYS A 94 -0.67 5.64 -15.28
N ASN A 95 -0.04 6.53 -14.51
CA ASN A 95 0.07 6.42 -13.06
C ASN A 95 -1.32 6.37 -12.40
N THR A 96 -2.20 7.32 -12.74
CA THR A 96 -3.58 7.40 -12.24
C THR A 96 -4.39 6.14 -12.57
N PHE A 97 -4.16 5.55 -13.75
CA PHE A 97 -4.76 4.27 -14.15
C PHE A 97 -4.26 3.11 -13.28
N LEU A 98 -2.95 3.05 -13.01
CA LEU A 98 -2.35 2.03 -12.15
C LEU A 98 -2.84 2.13 -10.70
N THR A 99 -2.97 3.34 -10.15
CA THR A 99 -3.57 3.58 -8.83
C THR A 99 -5.00 3.07 -8.77
N SER A 100 -5.83 3.44 -9.77
CA SER A 100 -7.21 2.94 -9.89
C SER A 100 -7.29 1.42 -9.97
N MET A 101 -6.34 0.77 -10.66
CA MET A 101 -6.28 -0.68 -10.76
C MET A 101 -5.95 -1.34 -9.44
N LYS A 102 -4.97 -0.79 -8.71
CA LYS A 102 -4.59 -1.27 -7.38
C LYS A 102 -5.76 -1.24 -6.41
N GLU A 103 -6.55 -0.17 -6.44
CA GLU A 103 -7.76 0.00 -5.62
C GLU A 103 -8.90 -0.97 -5.98
N GLN A 104 -8.87 -1.57 -7.16
CA GLN A 104 -9.90 -2.52 -7.63
C GLN A 104 -9.45 -3.97 -7.51
N ASN A 105 -8.18 -4.26 -7.80
CA ASN A 105 -7.61 -5.61 -7.84
C ASN A 105 -6.09 -5.55 -7.66
N ALA A 106 -5.64 -5.78 -6.43
CA ALA A 106 -4.23 -5.71 -6.05
C ALA A 106 -3.39 -6.77 -6.78
N VAL A 107 -3.90 -7.99 -6.95
CA VAL A 107 -3.18 -9.07 -7.64
C VAL A 107 -2.93 -8.73 -9.10
N LEU A 108 -3.93 -8.19 -9.80
CA LEU A 108 -3.80 -7.77 -11.20
C LEU A 108 -2.80 -6.60 -11.35
N TYR A 109 -2.85 -5.63 -10.45
CA TYR A 109 -1.90 -4.52 -10.39
C TYR A 109 -0.45 -5.02 -10.27
N TYR A 110 -0.17 -5.87 -9.28
CA TYR A 110 1.18 -6.40 -9.08
C TYR A 110 1.61 -7.33 -10.20
N LYS A 111 0.70 -8.13 -10.78
CA LYS A 111 1.00 -8.95 -11.95
C LYS A 111 1.43 -8.11 -13.15
N LEU A 112 0.68 -7.04 -13.44
CA LEU A 112 0.97 -6.15 -14.57
C LEU A 112 2.35 -5.50 -14.41
N LEU A 113 2.64 -4.98 -13.22
CA LEU A 113 3.93 -4.36 -12.93
C LEU A 113 5.07 -5.37 -12.96
N GLN A 114 4.91 -6.54 -12.35
CA GLN A 114 5.94 -7.57 -12.34
C GLN A 114 6.33 -8.01 -13.77
N ASP A 115 5.36 -8.16 -14.66
CA ASP A 115 5.61 -8.55 -16.06
C ASP A 115 6.28 -7.44 -16.88
N ASN A 116 6.10 -6.17 -16.49
CA ASN A 116 6.45 -5.00 -17.31
C ASN A 116 7.30 -3.96 -16.57
N ILE A 117 7.98 -4.34 -15.48
CA ILE A 117 8.60 -3.36 -14.57
C ILE A 117 9.60 -2.46 -15.28
N LYS A 118 10.33 -2.97 -16.28
CA LYS A 118 11.28 -2.18 -17.07
C LYS A 118 10.63 -0.97 -17.76
N ASP A 119 9.40 -1.11 -18.22
CA ASP A 119 8.66 -0.06 -18.93
C ASP A 119 7.81 0.80 -17.99
N MET A 120 7.43 0.25 -16.83
CA MET A 120 6.49 0.89 -15.90
C MET A 120 7.16 1.51 -14.68
N PHE A 121 8.44 1.21 -14.43
CA PHE A 121 9.17 1.71 -13.25
C PHE A 121 9.14 3.24 -13.15
N SER A 122 9.39 3.93 -14.27
CA SER A 122 9.38 5.41 -14.30
C SER A 122 8.00 6.02 -14.08
N VAL A 123 6.92 5.23 -14.21
CA VAL A 123 5.53 5.66 -14.04
C VAL A 123 5.06 5.49 -12.61
N VAL A 124 5.49 4.43 -11.90
CA VAL A 124 5.15 4.16 -10.48
C VAL A 124 6.23 4.63 -9.52
N TYR A 125 7.23 5.33 -10.04
CA TYR A 125 8.34 5.90 -9.29
C TYR A 125 8.83 7.15 -10.04
N THR A 126 10.05 7.60 -9.76
CA THR A 126 10.63 8.77 -10.42
C THR A 126 10.78 8.57 -11.94
N PRO A 127 10.47 9.58 -12.78
CA PRO A 127 10.05 10.93 -12.40
C PRO A 127 8.53 11.12 -12.22
N THR A 128 7.67 10.28 -12.80
CA THR A 128 6.22 10.51 -12.86
C THR A 128 5.54 10.53 -11.50
N GLU A 129 6.05 9.75 -10.53
CA GLU A 129 5.52 9.79 -9.16
C GLU A 129 5.69 11.18 -8.53
N GLY A 130 6.73 11.93 -8.92
CA GLY A 130 6.89 13.33 -8.51
C GLY A 130 5.75 14.21 -9.02
N ASP A 131 5.35 14.05 -10.29
CA ASP A 131 4.19 14.74 -10.86
C ASP A 131 2.89 14.37 -10.11
N ALA A 132 2.73 13.10 -9.76
CA ALA A 132 1.58 12.62 -8.99
C ALA A 132 1.55 13.20 -7.58
N ILE A 133 2.70 13.30 -6.90
CA ILE A 133 2.85 13.95 -5.59
C ILE A 133 2.46 15.43 -5.67
N GLN A 134 3.00 16.18 -6.64
CA GLN A 134 2.67 17.60 -6.82
C GLN A 134 1.18 17.83 -7.10
N ASN A 135 0.52 16.88 -7.76
CA ASN A 135 -0.90 16.94 -8.10
C ASN A 135 -1.81 16.17 -7.12
N TYR A 136 -1.26 15.66 -6.00
CA TYR A 136 -1.96 14.71 -5.12
C TYR A 136 -3.36 15.17 -4.74
N SER A 137 -3.49 16.42 -4.27
CA SER A 137 -4.75 16.96 -3.80
C SER A 137 -5.83 17.04 -4.89
N ARG A 138 -5.45 17.24 -6.16
CA ARG A 138 -6.38 17.25 -7.31
C ARG A 138 -6.72 15.85 -7.80
N LEU A 139 -5.77 14.90 -7.68
CA LEU A 139 -5.94 13.52 -8.11
C LEU A 139 -6.69 12.65 -7.09
N PHE A 140 -6.78 13.12 -5.84
CA PHE A 140 -7.36 12.40 -4.73
C PHE A 140 -8.81 11.96 -5.01
N ARG A 141 -9.04 10.66 -4.85
CA ARG A 141 -10.37 10.04 -5.00
C ARG A 141 -10.65 9.06 -3.87
N ARG A 142 -9.67 8.23 -3.53
CA ARG A 142 -9.72 7.29 -2.42
C ARG A 142 -8.43 7.44 -1.58
N PRO A 143 -8.53 7.45 -0.24
CA PRO A 143 -7.35 7.52 0.60
C PRO A 143 -6.58 6.20 0.55
N GLU A 144 -5.25 6.30 0.50
CA GLU A 144 -4.32 5.20 0.73
C GLU A 144 -3.29 5.64 1.78
N GLY A 145 -3.13 4.85 2.84
CA GLY A 145 -2.19 5.13 3.93
C GLY A 145 -2.80 5.87 5.13
N CYS A 146 -1.99 6.00 6.18
CA CYS A 146 -2.33 6.62 7.44
C CYS A 146 -1.89 8.09 7.46
N PHE A 147 -2.85 8.99 7.69
CA PHE A 147 -2.62 10.43 7.78
C PHE A 147 -2.63 10.84 9.25
N LEU A 148 -1.48 11.31 9.74
CA LEU A 148 -1.34 11.77 11.11
C LEU A 148 -1.07 13.27 11.10
N SER A 149 -1.79 14.02 11.93
CA SER A 149 -1.69 15.48 12.00
C SER A 149 -0.99 15.90 13.28
N VAL A 150 -0.07 16.87 13.18
CA VAL A 150 0.62 17.49 14.32
C VAL A 150 -0.33 18.26 15.26
N ASN A 151 -1.55 18.56 14.80
CA ASN A 151 -2.61 19.16 15.62
C ASN A 151 -3.37 18.12 16.46
N ASP A 152 -3.23 16.82 16.16
CA ASP A 152 -3.97 15.69 16.75
C ASP A 152 -3.03 14.65 17.37
N LYS A 153 -1.90 15.07 17.97
CA LYS A 153 -0.86 14.19 18.51
C LYS A 153 -1.43 13.09 19.42
N GLU A 154 -2.38 13.43 20.29
CA GLU A 154 -2.98 12.50 21.26
C GLU A 154 -3.79 11.37 20.58
N ARG A 155 -4.15 11.53 19.30
CA ARG A 155 -4.90 10.54 18.52
C ARG A 155 -4.01 9.60 17.72
N VAL A 156 -2.70 9.82 17.67
CA VAL A 156 -1.75 9.05 16.85
C VAL A 156 -1.87 7.55 17.09
N ARG A 157 -1.86 7.11 18.35
CA ARG A 157 -2.03 5.69 18.67
C ARG A 157 -3.37 5.12 18.22
N ALA A 158 -4.46 5.85 18.42
CA ALA A 158 -5.79 5.40 17.99
C ALA A 158 -5.92 5.34 16.46
N ASN A 159 -5.30 6.29 15.75
CA ASN A 159 -5.28 6.33 14.29
C ASN A 159 -4.46 5.17 13.70
N LEU A 160 -3.30 4.86 14.29
CA LEU A 160 -2.49 3.72 13.89
C LEU A 160 -3.18 2.38 14.17
N ALA A 161 -3.91 2.25 15.28
CA ALA A 161 -4.57 1.00 15.66
C ALA A 161 -5.69 0.53 14.71
N GLN A 162 -6.12 1.38 13.76
CA GLN A 162 -7.12 1.02 12.76
C GLN A 162 -6.60 0.08 11.65
N TRP A 163 -5.27 -0.10 11.55
CA TRP A 163 -4.64 -0.79 10.42
C TRP A 163 -4.41 -2.28 10.61
N GLY A 164 -4.50 -2.78 11.84
CA GLY A 164 -4.39 -4.20 12.12
C GLY A 164 -3.91 -4.51 13.52
N ASN A 165 -3.72 -5.80 13.78
CA ASN A 165 -3.14 -6.33 14.99
C ASN A 165 -1.60 -6.29 14.91
N PRO A 166 -0.89 -6.57 16.02
CA PRO A 166 0.57 -6.48 16.07
C PRO A 166 1.34 -7.26 15.01
N GLU A 167 0.76 -8.34 14.50
CA GLU A 167 1.37 -9.23 13.52
C GLU A 167 0.93 -8.97 12.08
N ASP A 168 0.03 -8.00 11.87
CA ASP A 168 -0.51 -7.69 10.56
C ASP A 168 0.39 -6.73 9.77
N ILE A 169 1.21 -5.92 10.44
CA ILE A 169 2.09 -4.91 9.82
C ILE A 169 3.57 -5.24 10.06
N ASP A 170 4.36 -5.37 8.99
CA ASP A 170 5.81 -5.56 9.05
C ASP A 170 6.62 -4.38 8.55
N TYR A 171 6.06 -3.57 7.66
CA TYR A 171 6.81 -2.51 7.00
C TYR A 171 6.03 -1.21 6.96
N ILE A 172 6.50 -0.25 7.75
CA ILE A 172 6.00 1.12 7.77
C ILE A 172 6.99 1.99 6.99
N VAL A 173 6.52 2.66 5.94
CA VAL A 173 7.25 3.79 5.34
C VAL A 173 6.53 5.06 5.75
N VAL A 174 7.27 5.99 6.34
CA VAL A 174 6.77 7.26 6.84
C VAL A 174 7.53 8.40 6.20
N THR A 175 6.85 9.51 5.94
CA THR A 175 7.43 10.78 5.49
C THR A 175 6.71 11.95 6.17
N ASP A 176 7.35 13.12 6.26
CA ASP A 176 6.67 14.39 6.54
C ASP A 176 6.53 15.28 5.27
N GLY A 177 6.95 14.75 4.12
CA GLY A 177 6.84 15.37 2.81
C GLY A 177 7.65 16.66 2.64
N GLU A 178 8.64 16.93 3.50
CA GLU A 178 9.39 18.19 3.48
C GLU A 178 10.41 18.28 2.35
N GLU A 179 11.09 17.18 2.05
CA GLU A 179 12.21 17.15 1.11
C GLU A 179 12.02 16.03 0.09
N ILE A 180 10.89 16.04 -0.62
CA ILE A 180 10.67 15.05 -1.68
C ILE A 180 11.69 15.30 -2.80
N LEU A 181 12.45 14.26 -3.14
CA LEU A 181 13.60 14.38 -4.03
C LEU A 181 13.26 15.08 -5.35
N GLY A 182 13.88 16.25 -5.56
CA GLY A 182 13.75 17.03 -6.80
C GLY A 182 12.53 17.94 -6.90
N ILE A 183 11.58 17.86 -5.96
CA ILE A 183 10.36 18.70 -5.94
C ILE A 183 10.12 19.41 -4.59
N GLY A 184 10.96 19.16 -3.58
CA GLY A 184 10.95 19.85 -2.30
C GLY A 184 9.71 19.55 -1.46
N ASP A 185 9.22 20.57 -0.77
CA ASP A 185 8.10 20.45 0.17
C ASP A 185 6.77 20.24 -0.55
N GLN A 186 6.15 19.08 -0.30
CA GLN A 186 4.86 18.67 -0.86
C GLN A 186 3.81 18.38 0.21
N GLY A 187 4.12 18.67 1.47
CA GLY A 187 3.23 18.48 2.62
C GLY A 187 2.57 17.10 2.64
N VAL A 188 1.25 17.06 2.79
CA VAL A 188 0.49 15.79 2.87
C VAL A 188 0.58 14.95 1.58
N GLY A 189 0.84 15.59 0.43
CA GLY A 189 1.02 14.89 -0.85
C GLY A 189 2.20 13.91 -0.83
N GLY A 190 3.15 14.12 0.09
CA GLY A 190 4.25 13.20 0.35
C GLY A 190 3.81 11.77 0.67
N ILE A 191 2.56 11.51 1.11
CA ILE A 191 2.07 10.13 1.33
C ILE A 191 2.33 9.18 0.16
N LEU A 192 2.31 9.69 -1.09
CA LEU A 192 2.58 8.88 -2.26
C LEU A 192 4.03 8.35 -2.33
N ILE A 193 5.03 9.03 -1.73
CA ILE A 193 6.38 8.45 -1.65
C ILE A 193 6.37 7.19 -0.77
N SER A 194 5.66 7.24 0.36
CA SER A 194 5.51 6.11 1.26
C SER A 194 4.79 4.95 0.55
N VAL A 195 3.74 5.25 -0.22
CA VAL A 195 3.04 4.26 -1.06
C VAL A 195 3.98 3.65 -2.10
N ALA A 196 4.69 4.47 -2.87
CA ALA A 196 5.57 4.02 -3.95
C ALA A 196 6.71 3.13 -3.42
N LYS A 197 7.31 3.48 -2.29
CA LYS A 197 8.35 2.66 -1.63
C LYS A 197 7.83 1.29 -1.22
N LEU A 198 6.60 1.20 -0.72
CA LEU A 198 5.98 -0.08 -0.33
C LEU A 198 5.56 -0.93 -1.54
N VAL A 199 5.14 -0.30 -2.64
CA VAL A 199 4.94 -0.97 -3.92
C VAL A 199 6.25 -1.61 -4.41
N LEU A 200 7.36 -0.87 -4.37
CA LEU A 200 8.68 -1.40 -4.72
C LEU A 200 9.15 -2.48 -3.74
N ALA A 201 8.88 -2.36 -2.45
CA ALA A 201 9.18 -3.41 -1.48
C ALA A 201 8.44 -4.72 -1.83
N THR A 202 7.19 -4.62 -2.28
CA THR A 202 6.43 -5.78 -2.75
C THR A 202 7.04 -6.38 -4.01
N LEU A 203 7.31 -5.55 -5.03
CA LEU A 203 7.80 -6.01 -6.33
C LEU A 203 9.24 -6.56 -6.29
N CYS A 204 10.11 -5.92 -5.52
CA CYS A 204 11.55 -6.19 -5.53
C CYS A 204 11.99 -7.10 -4.38
N ALA A 205 11.33 -7.02 -3.21
CA ALA A 205 11.70 -7.78 -2.01
C ALA A 205 10.65 -8.82 -1.60
N GLY A 206 9.50 -8.87 -2.27
CA GLY A 206 8.44 -9.85 -1.98
C GLY A 206 7.73 -9.62 -0.65
N VAL A 207 7.79 -8.39 -0.10
CA VAL A 207 7.01 -8.03 1.09
C VAL A 207 5.53 -8.11 0.74
N HIS A 208 4.74 -8.77 1.57
CA HIS A 208 3.31 -8.93 1.29
C HIS A 208 2.61 -7.55 1.35
N PRO A 209 1.82 -7.14 0.34
CA PRO A 209 1.26 -5.79 0.29
C PRO A 209 0.31 -5.46 1.45
N ASN A 210 -0.38 -6.45 2.02
CA ASN A 210 -1.26 -6.25 3.19
C ASN A 210 -0.47 -6.11 4.50
N ARG A 211 0.85 -6.34 4.49
CA ARG A 211 1.73 -6.20 5.66
C ARG A 211 2.53 -4.90 5.64
N CYS A 212 2.11 -3.98 4.77
CA CYS A 212 2.72 -2.68 4.52
C CYS A 212 1.79 -1.57 5.00
N LEU A 213 2.35 -0.52 5.61
CA LEU A 213 1.61 0.65 6.07
C LEU A 213 2.30 1.94 5.61
N PRO A 214 1.75 2.66 4.61
CA PRO A 214 2.21 3.99 4.26
C PRO A 214 1.72 4.99 5.29
N VAL A 215 2.58 5.91 5.74
CA VAL A 215 2.26 6.94 6.71
C VAL A 215 2.75 8.30 6.22
N VAL A 216 1.96 9.35 6.49
CA VAL A 216 2.40 10.75 6.38
C VAL A 216 2.18 11.47 7.71
N LEU A 217 3.21 12.19 8.15
CA LEU A 217 3.18 13.10 9.29
C LEU A 217 2.91 14.51 8.77
N ASP A 218 1.64 14.89 8.69
CA ASP A 218 1.25 16.23 8.27
C ASP A 218 1.58 17.24 9.38
N CYS A 219 2.69 17.94 9.16
CA CYS A 219 3.22 18.96 10.06
C CYS A 219 2.96 20.38 9.54
N GLY A 220 2.09 20.56 8.54
CA GLY A 220 2.00 21.76 7.72
C GLY A 220 2.95 21.70 6.52
N THR A 221 3.01 22.79 5.75
CA THR A 221 3.90 22.93 4.59
C THR A 221 4.42 24.37 4.48
N ASP A 222 5.68 24.51 4.09
CA ASP A 222 6.31 25.79 3.77
C ASP A 222 6.20 26.12 2.27
N ASN A 223 5.55 25.27 1.47
CA ASN A 223 5.28 25.51 0.06
C ASN A 223 4.12 26.52 -0.11
N PRO A 224 4.39 27.76 -0.57
CA PRO A 224 3.34 28.78 -0.70
C PRO A 224 2.27 28.40 -1.73
N ALA A 225 2.64 27.67 -2.80
CA ALA A 225 1.68 27.26 -3.80
C ALA A 225 0.63 26.28 -3.26
N LEU A 226 0.99 25.44 -2.28
CA LEU A 226 0.04 24.56 -1.59
C LEU A 226 -0.79 25.31 -0.54
N LEU A 227 -0.20 26.28 0.16
CA LEU A 227 -0.92 27.11 1.13
C LEU A 227 -1.99 27.98 0.47
N ASP A 228 -1.71 28.48 -0.74
CA ASP A 228 -2.62 29.32 -1.52
C ASP A 228 -3.64 28.50 -2.36
N ASP A 229 -3.56 27.16 -2.32
CA ASP A 229 -4.40 26.28 -3.12
C ASP A 229 -5.65 25.81 -2.37
N ASP A 230 -6.81 26.23 -2.85
CA ASP A 230 -8.12 25.86 -2.29
C ASP A 230 -8.45 24.36 -2.37
N LEU A 231 -7.74 23.59 -3.20
CA LEU A 231 -7.90 22.14 -3.26
C LEU A 231 -6.89 21.39 -2.39
N TYR A 232 -5.91 22.05 -1.78
CA TYR A 232 -4.92 21.39 -0.93
C TYR A 232 -5.59 20.68 0.25
N LEU A 233 -5.28 19.39 0.40
CA LEU A 233 -5.89 18.50 1.40
C LEU A 233 -5.21 18.53 2.77
N GLY A 234 -3.96 19.00 2.83
CA GLY A 234 -3.18 19.00 4.07
C GLY A 234 -3.48 20.21 4.94
N LEU A 235 -2.76 20.30 6.06
CA LEU A 235 -2.82 21.45 6.95
C LEU A 235 -2.35 22.72 6.22
N ARG A 236 -3.24 23.71 6.07
CA ARG A 236 -2.94 25.03 5.50
C ARG A 236 -2.27 25.96 6.52
N GLU A 237 -1.17 25.47 7.07
CA GLU A 237 -0.32 26.22 7.99
C GLU A 237 1.15 25.94 7.69
N ARG A 238 2.02 26.89 8.09
CA ARG A 238 3.47 26.74 8.00
C ARG A 238 3.93 25.56 8.86
N ARG A 239 5.06 24.96 8.47
CA ARG A 239 5.54 23.75 9.17
C ARG A 239 5.76 24.00 10.64
N VAL A 240 5.23 23.12 11.47
CA VAL A 240 5.54 23.05 12.89
C VAL A 240 6.98 22.56 13.07
N ARG A 241 7.76 23.25 13.92
CA ARG A 241 9.19 22.98 14.17
C ARG A 241 9.50 22.84 15.66
N GLY A 242 10.69 22.34 15.95
CA GLY A 242 11.25 22.23 17.31
C GLY A 242 10.45 21.28 18.20
N ALA A 243 10.42 21.56 19.50
CA ALA A 243 9.90 20.63 20.52
C ALA A 243 8.48 20.10 20.24
N ARG A 244 7.63 20.87 19.54
CA ARG A 244 6.28 20.43 19.17
C ARG A 244 6.32 19.37 18.05
N TYR A 245 7.18 19.54 17.05
CA TYR A 245 7.42 18.55 16.00
C TYR A 245 8.06 17.29 16.60
N ASP A 246 9.10 17.46 17.42
CA ASP A 246 9.82 16.34 18.03
C ASP A 246 8.89 15.47 18.87
N ALA A 247 8.04 16.10 19.70
CA ALA A 247 7.05 15.39 20.52
C ALA A 247 6.01 14.64 19.68
N PHE A 248 5.70 15.12 18.47
CA PHE A 248 4.77 14.45 17.56
C PHE A 248 5.42 13.24 16.88
N VAL A 249 6.67 13.37 16.42
CA VAL A 249 7.44 12.25 15.86
C VAL A 249 7.69 11.17 16.93
N ASP A 250 8.04 11.57 18.15
CA ASP A 250 8.24 10.66 19.28
C ASP A 250 6.97 9.87 19.60
N GLU A 251 5.81 10.53 19.62
CA GLU A 251 4.52 9.85 19.84
C GLU A 251 4.23 8.85 18.71
N PHE A 252 4.49 9.21 17.45
CA PHE A 252 4.37 8.28 16.32
C PHE A 252 5.27 7.05 16.49
N VAL A 253 6.55 7.24 16.78
CA VAL A 253 7.49 6.13 16.95
C VAL A 253 7.09 5.24 18.13
N ALA A 254 6.74 5.84 19.26
CA ALA A 254 6.30 5.10 20.45
C ALA A 254 5.03 4.28 20.17
N ALA A 255 4.03 4.90 19.55
CA ALA A 255 2.78 4.24 19.21
C ALA A 255 2.98 3.12 18.18
N ALA A 256 3.75 3.35 17.11
CA ALA A 256 4.04 2.36 16.09
C ALA A 256 4.80 1.15 16.67
N ARG A 257 5.78 1.37 17.56
CA ARG A 257 6.51 0.29 18.23
C ARG A 257 5.66 -0.50 19.21
N ALA A 258 4.74 0.17 19.90
CA ALA A 258 3.84 -0.50 20.84
C ALA A 258 2.77 -1.33 20.11
N LEU A 259 2.24 -0.83 18.98
CA LEU A 259 1.22 -1.52 18.20
C LEU A 259 1.82 -2.62 17.32
N TYR A 260 2.93 -2.34 16.64
CA TYR A 260 3.54 -3.20 15.63
C TYR A 260 5.02 -3.48 16.00
N PRO A 261 5.28 -4.28 17.04
CA PRO A 261 6.62 -4.43 17.62
C PRO A 261 7.65 -5.03 16.66
N ARG A 262 7.20 -5.81 15.66
CA ARG A 262 8.06 -6.41 14.63
C ARG A 262 8.23 -5.54 13.39
N ALA A 263 7.47 -4.46 13.26
CA ALA A 263 7.52 -3.63 12.07
C ALA A 263 8.86 -2.89 11.93
N TYR A 264 9.41 -2.91 10.71
CA TYR A 264 10.47 -2.00 10.31
C TYR A 264 9.86 -0.63 10.00
N ILE A 265 10.40 0.43 10.61
CA ILE A 265 9.99 1.81 10.38
C ILE A 265 11.07 2.48 9.53
N HIS A 266 10.70 2.89 8.32
CA HIS A 266 11.55 3.54 7.34
C HIS A 266 11.11 4.99 7.16
N PHE A 267 12.00 5.90 7.50
CA PHE A 267 11.83 7.34 7.30
C PHE A 267 12.33 7.70 5.91
N GLU A 268 11.48 8.35 5.12
CA GLU A 268 11.77 8.75 3.73
C GLU A 268 11.47 10.25 3.53
N ASP A 269 12.35 10.94 2.81
CA ASP A 269 12.17 12.34 2.36
C ASP A 269 11.80 13.35 3.47
N PHE A 270 12.48 13.24 4.61
CA PHE A 270 12.42 14.22 5.71
C PHE A 270 13.36 15.40 5.48
N GLY A 271 12.99 16.58 5.98
CA GLY A 271 13.84 17.78 5.93
C GLY A 271 15.21 17.57 6.57
N LEU A 272 16.25 18.21 6.01
CA LEU A 272 17.66 18.01 6.38
C LEU A 272 17.94 18.21 7.89
N GLY A 273 17.22 19.10 8.58
CA GLY A 273 17.35 19.31 10.03
C GLY A 273 16.61 18.27 10.89
N ASN A 274 15.62 17.59 10.32
CA ASN A 274 14.73 16.66 11.02
C ASN A 274 15.17 15.20 10.83
N GLY A 275 15.78 14.86 9.68
CA GLY A 275 16.23 13.49 9.36
C GLY A 275 17.31 12.95 10.30
N GLU A 276 18.26 13.78 10.72
CA GLU A 276 19.28 13.38 11.72
C GLU A 276 18.66 13.11 13.09
N GLN A 277 17.63 13.87 13.49
CA GLN A 277 16.98 13.70 14.79
C GLN A 277 16.06 12.47 14.81
N ALA A 278 15.25 12.28 13.76
CA ALA A 278 14.39 11.10 13.59
C ALA A 278 15.18 9.78 13.59
N THR A 279 16.41 9.80 13.04
CA THR A 279 17.31 8.64 13.06
C THR A 279 18.12 8.50 14.35
N SER A 280 18.41 9.62 15.06
CA SER A 280 19.14 9.62 16.34
C SER A 280 18.34 9.07 17.53
N GLY A 281 17.00 9.03 17.44
CA GLY A 281 16.12 8.35 18.40
C GLY A 281 16.44 6.86 18.59
N ARG A 282 17.17 6.23 17.64
CA ARG A 282 17.75 4.88 17.77
C ARG A 282 18.73 4.73 18.95
N SER A 283 19.32 5.82 19.45
CA SER A 283 20.30 5.80 20.54
C SER A 283 19.65 5.73 21.93
N ARG A 284 18.42 6.23 22.08
CA ARG A 284 17.73 6.32 23.39
C ARG A 284 16.72 5.19 23.65
N ALA A 285 16.48 4.33 22.67
CA ALA A 285 15.52 3.21 22.75
C ALA A 285 16.18 1.84 22.50
N ARG A 286 17.31 1.58 23.15
CA ARG A 286 17.82 0.22 23.39
C ARG A 286 17.57 -0.18 24.84
#